data_AF-A0A847WSI0-F1
#
_entry.id   AF-A0A847WSI0-F1
#
_cell.length_a   1.000
_cell.length_b   1.000
_cell.length_c   1.000
_cell.angle_alpha   90.00
_cell.angle_beta   90.00
_cell.angle_gamma   90.00
#
_symmetry.space_group_name_H-M   'P 1'
#
loop_
_entity.id
_entity.type
_entity.pdbx_description
1 polymer ?
#
loop_
_entity_poly.entity_id
_entity_poly.type
_entity_poly.pdbx_seq_one_letter_code
_entity_poly.pdbx_strand_id
1 'polypeptide(L)'
;MHARPVSTCISCHEPHNLTVSQETCLTCHETGESHDIRISRQSHDGSGNLEQGIAVDIAANRKRLFTLMTDYAREVVGTPIVFDAAHHPYFFADHNGDGLADQNDGAPVAYANWTPRLLEAAYNWKFVGADAAIHVHNPHYALELLYDSAVDLSGALEIELTGMAR
;
A
#
# COMPACT_ATOMS: atom_id res chain seq x y z
N MET A 1 -1.57 -17.72 -1.47
CA MET A 1 -1.43 -17.82 0.01
C MET A 1 -0.75 -19.16 0.32
N HIS A 2 0.05 -19.23 1.38
CA HIS A 2 1.09 -20.26 1.58
C HIS A 2 0.64 -21.71 1.37
N ALA A 3 1.54 -22.52 0.80
CA ALA A 3 1.34 -23.95 0.63
C ALA A 3 1.54 -24.70 1.96
N ARG A 4 0.85 -25.84 2.13
CA ARG A 4 1.09 -26.72 3.29
C ARG A 4 2.57 -27.17 3.31
N PRO A 5 3.20 -27.26 4.50
CA PRO A 5 2.61 -27.16 5.84
C PRO A 5 2.58 -25.73 6.43
N VAL A 6 2.95 -24.69 5.68
CA VAL A 6 2.97 -23.31 6.18
C VAL A 6 1.54 -22.79 6.35
N SER A 7 1.06 -22.74 7.59
CA SER A 7 -0.33 -22.41 7.87
C SER A 7 -0.56 -21.55 9.11
N THR A 8 0.48 -21.31 9.90
CA THR A 8 0.41 -20.47 11.11
C THR A 8 1.60 -19.52 11.17
N CYS A 9 1.53 -18.51 12.04
CA CYS A 9 2.62 -17.55 12.22
C CYS A 9 3.94 -18.26 12.58
N ILE A 10 3.87 -19.25 13.47
CA ILE A 10 5.03 -20.02 13.94
C ILE A 10 5.57 -21.02 12.89
N SER A 11 4.91 -21.16 11.74
CA SER A 11 5.49 -21.90 10.60
C SER A 11 6.68 -21.16 10.00
N CYS A 12 6.79 -19.84 10.20
CA CYS A 12 7.89 -19.03 9.67
C CYS A 12 8.56 -18.16 10.76
N HIS A 13 7.85 -17.79 11.82
CA HIS A 13 8.39 -16.93 12.88
C HIS A 13 8.81 -17.71 14.11
N GLU A 14 9.97 -17.36 14.64
CA GLU A 14 10.41 -17.80 15.96
C GLU A 14 9.45 -17.27 17.05
N PRO A 15 8.80 -18.15 17.85
CA PRO A 15 7.74 -17.74 18.78
C PRO A 15 8.16 -16.71 19.83
N HIS A 16 9.45 -16.60 20.15
CA HIS A 16 9.95 -15.74 21.24
C HIS A 16 10.56 -14.42 20.77
N ASN A 17 10.96 -14.30 19.51
CA ASN A 17 11.62 -13.09 19.01
C ASN A 17 11.11 -12.63 17.63
N LEU A 18 10.18 -13.39 17.03
CA LEU A 18 9.56 -13.13 15.73
C LEU A 18 10.53 -13.10 14.54
N THR A 19 11.77 -13.55 14.72
CA THR A 19 12.73 -13.70 13.62
C THR A 19 12.18 -14.68 12.60
N VAL A 20 12.29 -14.33 11.33
CA VAL A 20 11.80 -15.17 10.23
C VAL A 20 12.83 -16.26 9.93
N SER A 21 12.39 -17.52 9.93
CA SER A 21 13.16 -18.66 9.46
C SER A 21 13.09 -18.75 7.93
N GLN A 22 14.05 -18.10 7.27
CA GLN A 22 14.19 -18.09 5.82
C GLN A 22 14.36 -19.50 5.21
N GLU A 23 14.88 -20.46 5.97
CA GLU A 23 15.04 -21.86 5.54
C GLU A 23 13.70 -22.49 5.13
N THR A 24 12.61 -22.09 5.79
CA THR A 24 11.26 -22.56 5.45
C THR A 24 10.91 -22.26 3.99
N CYS A 25 11.29 -21.08 3.50
CA CYS A 25 11.02 -20.62 2.14
C CYS A 25 11.76 -21.47 1.09
N LEU A 26 12.99 -21.89 1.40
CA LEU A 26 13.88 -22.64 0.51
C LEU A 26 13.34 -24.03 0.14
N THR A 27 12.32 -24.52 0.85
CA THR A 27 11.63 -25.77 0.48
C THR A 27 10.96 -25.67 -0.89
N CYS A 28 10.51 -24.47 -1.28
CA CYS A 28 9.74 -24.24 -2.51
C CYS A 28 10.30 -23.13 -3.40
N HIS A 29 11.12 -22.23 -2.85
CA HIS A 29 11.65 -21.05 -3.53
C HIS A 29 13.17 -21.13 -3.65
N GLU A 30 13.72 -20.51 -4.69
CA GLU A 30 15.18 -20.48 -4.94
C GLU A 30 15.94 -19.57 -3.95
N THR A 31 15.22 -18.71 -3.22
CA THR A 31 15.75 -17.78 -2.22
C THR A 31 14.91 -17.80 -0.95
N GLY A 32 15.57 -17.55 0.19
CA GLY A 32 14.96 -17.33 1.48
C GLY A 32 14.55 -15.87 1.72
N GLU A 33 15.01 -14.96 0.85
CA GLU A 33 14.73 -13.54 0.92
C GLU A 33 13.31 -13.26 0.43
N SER A 34 12.38 -13.09 1.36
CA SER A 34 10.95 -12.95 1.05
C SER A 34 10.60 -11.81 0.08
N HIS A 35 11.43 -10.76 0.04
CA HIS A 35 11.22 -9.61 -0.82
C HIS A 35 11.45 -9.94 -2.31
N ASP A 36 12.25 -10.97 -2.59
CA ASP A 36 12.60 -11.41 -3.95
C ASP A 36 11.65 -12.50 -4.46
N ILE A 37 10.76 -13.02 -3.60
CA ILE A 37 9.86 -14.11 -3.95
C ILE A 37 8.67 -13.57 -4.76
N ARG A 38 8.44 -14.20 -5.92
CA ARG A 38 7.24 -14.06 -6.74
C ARG A 38 6.69 -15.43 -7.10
N ILE A 39 5.39 -15.62 -6.89
CA ILE A 39 4.64 -16.81 -7.32
C ILE A 39 3.72 -16.53 -8.52
N SER A 40 3.35 -15.27 -8.73
CA SER A 40 2.52 -14.82 -9.85
C SER A 40 3.35 -14.73 -11.13
N ARG A 41 2.77 -15.04 -12.29
CA ARG A 41 3.39 -14.80 -13.60
C ARG A 41 2.89 -13.51 -14.27
N GLN A 42 2.33 -12.62 -13.47
CA GLN A 42 1.77 -11.34 -13.87
C GLN A 42 2.52 -10.22 -13.16
N SER A 43 2.78 -9.14 -13.89
CA SER A 43 3.18 -7.86 -13.31
C SER A 43 1.91 -7.08 -12.98
N HIS A 44 1.79 -6.63 -11.73
CA HIS A 44 0.62 -5.87 -11.25
C HIS A 44 0.85 -4.37 -11.27
N ASP A 45 2.10 -3.95 -11.43
CA ASP A 45 2.52 -2.55 -11.55
C ASP A 45 2.71 -2.11 -13.01
N GLY A 46 2.55 -3.00 -13.99
CA GLY A 46 2.68 -2.66 -15.40
C GLY A 46 4.13 -2.46 -15.88
N SER A 47 5.12 -2.79 -15.04
CA SER A 47 6.52 -2.82 -15.45
C SER A 47 6.82 -3.95 -16.44
N GLY A 48 6.01 -5.02 -16.41
CA GLY A 48 6.30 -6.27 -17.11
C GLY A 48 7.48 -7.05 -16.52
N ASN A 49 8.11 -6.54 -15.44
CA ASN A 49 9.26 -7.17 -14.82
C ASN A 49 8.81 -8.31 -13.88
N LEU A 50 9.12 -9.55 -14.27
CA LEU A 50 8.83 -10.73 -13.46
C LEU A 50 10.06 -11.25 -12.71
N GLU A 51 11.24 -10.64 -12.89
CA GLU A 51 12.48 -11.00 -12.20
C GLU A 51 12.55 -10.40 -10.78
N GLN A 52 11.64 -9.49 -10.44
CA GLN A 52 11.51 -8.90 -9.10
C GLN A 52 10.45 -9.64 -8.27
N GLY A 53 10.60 -9.65 -6.95
CA GLY A 53 9.56 -10.17 -6.06
C GLY A 53 8.27 -9.34 -6.09
N ILE A 54 7.18 -9.93 -5.58
CA ILE A 54 5.84 -9.30 -5.61
C ILE A 54 5.75 -8.04 -4.74
N ALA A 55 6.67 -7.89 -3.78
CA ALA A 55 6.76 -6.73 -2.90
C ALA A 55 7.00 -5.42 -3.68
N VAL A 56 7.75 -5.49 -4.79
CA VAL A 56 8.02 -4.33 -5.65
C VAL A 56 6.74 -3.83 -6.32
N ASP A 57 5.91 -4.74 -6.84
CA ASP A 57 4.63 -4.37 -7.47
C ASP A 57 3.70 -3.70 -6.44
N ILE A 58 3.62 -4.26 -5.22
CA ILE A 58 2.80 -3.71 -4.12
C ILE A 58 3.29 -2.31 -3.74
N ALA A 59 4.61 -2.10 -3.61
CA ALA A 59 5.18 -0.80 -3.28
C ALA A 59 4.92 0.25 -4.36
N ALA A 60 5.08 -0.13 -5.64
CA ALA A 60 4.78 0.74 -6.78
C ALA A 60 3.30 1.13 -6.82
N ASN A 61 2.40 0.15 -6.64
CA ASN A 61 0.96 0.35 -6.62
C ASN A 61 0.50 1.19 -5.42
N ARG A 62 1.11 1.01 -4.24
CA ARG A 62 0.86 1.83 -3.06
C ARG A 62 1.29 3.28 -3.27
N LYS A 63 2.42 3.52 -3.95
CA LYS A 63 2.86 4.87 -4.32
C LYS A 63 1.86 5.52 -5.29
N ARG A 64 1.41 4.79 -6.31
CA ARG A 64 0.40 5.29 -7.27
C ARG A 64 -0.91 5.64 -6.61
N LEU A 65 -1.42 4.78 -5.72
CA LEU A 65 -2.63 5.07 -4.97
C LEU A 65 -2.49 6.34 -4.12
N PHE A 66 -1.32 6.57 -3.50
CA PHE A 66 -1.09 7.82 -2.76
C PHE A 66 -1.18 9.05 -3.67
N THR A 67 -0.57 9.00 -4.87
CA THR A 67 -0.68 10.07 -5.86
C THR A 67 -2.15 10.34 -6.24
N LEU A 68 -2.92 9.28 -6.51
CA LEU A 68 -4.35 9.39 -6.80
C LEU A 68 -5.14 10.00 -5.64
N MET A 69 -4.81 9.63 -4.39
CA MET A 69 -5.43 10.22 -3.20
C MET A 69 -5.15 11.72 -3.09
N THR A 70 -3.90 12.14 -3.31
CA THR A 70 -3.52 13.56 -3.26
C THR A 70 -4.15 14.37 -4.40
N ASP A 71 -4.24 13.79 -5.60
CA ASP A 71 -4.89 14.44 -6.75
C ASP A 71 -6.40 14.53 -6.54
N TYR A 72 -7.05 13.47 -6.09
CA TYR A 72 -8.48 13.48 -5.77
C TYR A 72 -8.82 14.52 -4.69
N ALA A 73 -8.02 14.59 -3.62
CA ALA A 73 -8.20 15.56 -2.56
C ALA A 73 -8.07 17.01 -3.08
N ARG A 74 -7.11 17.26 -3.97
CA ARG A 74 -6.89 18.57 -4.58
C ARG A 74 -7.97 18.95 -5.61
N GLU A 75 -8.29 18.06 -6.53
CA GLU A 75 -9.08 18.39 -7.73
C GLU A 75 -10.57 18.15 -7.56
N VAL A 76 -10.96 17.11 -6.81
CA VAL A 76 -12.37 16.75 -6.60
C VAL A 76 -12.90 17.32 -5.29
N VAL A 77 -12.14 17.18 -4.20
CA VAL A 77 -12.57 17.68 -2.88
C VAL A 77 -12.28 19.18 -2.73
N GLY A 78 -11.23 19.69 -3.38
CA GLY A 78 -10.78 21.08 -3.24
C GLY A 78 -10.02 21.36 -1.93
N THR A 79 -9.54 20.31 -1.25
CA THR A 79 -8.76 20.41 -0.01
C THR A 79 -7.63 19.40 -0.09
N PRO A 80 -6.39 19.82 -0.42
CA PRO A 80 -5.26 18.90 -0.51
C PRO A 80 -4.93 18.26 0.84
N ILE A 81 -4.36 17.06 0.76
CA ILE A 81 -4.09 16.19 1.90
C ILE A 81 -2.61 15.82 1.93
N VAL A 82 -2.02 15.81 3.12
CA VAL A 82 -0.69 15.28 3.38
C VAL A 82 -0.74 14.14 4.38
N PHE A 83 0.16 13.18 4.26
CA PHE A 83 0.34 12.09 5.22
C PHE A 83 1.61 12.28 6.05
N ASP A 84 1.49 12.08 7.36
CA ASP A 84 2.60 12.07 8.31
C ASP A 84 2.48 10.85 9.23
N ALA A 85 3.44 9.93 9.12
CA ALA A 85 3.45 8.70 9.91
C ALA A 85 3.72 8.92 11.41
N ALA A 86 4.31 10.05 11.80
CA ALA A 86 4.74 10.30 13.17
C ALA A 86 3.62 10.87 14.06
N HIS A 87 2.58 11.47 13.47
CA HIS A 87 1.57 12.21 14.22
C HIS A 87 0.16 11.70 13.92
N HIS A 88 -0.58 11.27 14.95
CA HIS A 88 -2.03 11.01 14.83
C HIS A 88 -2.77 12.32 14.54
N PRO A 89 -3.76 12.38 13.60
CA PRO A 89 -4.44 11.27 12.91
C PRO A 89 -3.83 10.84 11.58
N TYR A 90 -2.55 11.15 11.35
CA TYR A 90 -1.72 10.79 10.20
C TYR A 90 -2.04 11.50 8.90
N PHE A 91 -3.23 12.09 8.76
CA PHE A 91 -3.61 12.85 7.59
C PHE A 91 -4.00 14.27 8.00
N PHE A 92 -3.41 15.24 7.31
CA PHE A 92 -3.52 16.67 7.62
C PHE A 92 -3.89 17.46 6.37
N ALA A 93 -4.47 18.64 6.58
CA ALA A 93 -4.75 19.57 5.50
C ALA A 93 -3.47 20.24 5.02
N ASP A 94 -3.40 20.47 3.72
CA ASP A 94 -2.30 21.16 3.02
C ASP A 94 -2.92 22.18 2.03
N HIS A 95 -3.60 23.21 2.57
CA HIS A 95 -4.37 24.15 1.73
C HIS A 95 -3.48 24.95 0.77
N ASN A 96 -2.22 25.18 1.13
CA ASN A 96 -1.27 25.92 0.32
C ASN A 96 -0.52 25.05 -0.70
N GLY A 97 -0.62 23.72 -0.59
CA GLY A 97 -0.02 22.76 -1.52
C GLY A 97 1.50 22.68 -1.42
N ASP A 98 2.07 22.95 -0.25
CA ASP A 98 3.52 22.92 -0.03
C ASP A 98 4.03 21.53 0.42
N GLY A 99 3.13 20.56 0.58
CA GLY A 99 3.43 19.21 1.02
C GLY A 99 3.69 19.09 2.52
N LEU A 100 3.39 20.13 3.31
CA LEU A 100 3.47 20.14 4.77
C LEU A 100 2.07 20.28 5.36
N ALA A 101 1.92 19.80 6.60
CA ALA A 101 0.67 19.98 7.32
C ALA A 101 0.51 21.46 7.70
N ASP A 102 -0.62 22.04 7.33
CA ASP A 102 -1.02 23.37 7.79
C ASP A 102 -0.95 23.44 9.32
N GLN A 103 -0.56 24.59 9.84
CA GLN A 103 -0.49 24.84 11.29
C GLN A 103 -1.58 25.80 11.73
N ASN A 104 -2.23 25.50 12.84
CA ASN A 104 -3.09 26.41 13.57
C ASN A 104 -2.75 26.35 15.06
N ASP A 105 -2.51 27.51 15.68
CA ASP A 105 -2.10 27.62 17.10
C ASP A 105 -0.91 26.70 17.48
N GLY A 106 0.02 26.49 16.55
CA GLY A 106 1.21 25.65 16.75
C GLY A 106 0.95 24.14 16.68
N ALA A 107 -0.21 23.71 16.18
CA ALA A 107 -0.54 22.31 15.95
C ALA A 107 -0.92 22.03 14.48
N PRO A 108 -0.60 20.85 13.94
CA PRO A 108 -1.05 20.42 12.62
C PRO A 108 -2.58 20.38 12.51
N VAL A 109 -3.13 20.91 11.42
CA VAL A 109 -4.57 20.88 11.13
C VAL A 109 -4.94 19.52 10.54
N ALA A 110 -5.67 18.72 11.31
CA ALA A 110 -6.14 17.41 10.86
C ALA A 110 -7.02 17.53 9.60
N TYR A 111 -6.92 16.54 8.70
CA TYR A 111 -7.75 16.51 7.51
C TYR A 111 -9.21 16.23 7.87
N ALA A 112 -10.13 17.12 7.50
CA ALA A 112 -11.55 17.05 7.85
C ALA A 112 -12.47 16.74 6.66
N ASN A 113 -12.03 17.02 5.42
CA ASN A 113 -12.86 17.01 4.22
C ASN A 113 -12.97 15.61 3.59
N TRP A 114 -13.22 14.60 4.40
CA TRP A 114 -13.33 13.21 3.93
C TRP A 114 -14.58 12.99 3.07
N THR A 115 -14.37 12.45 1.87
CA THR A 115 -15.43 11.78 1.11
C THR A 115 -15.38 10.28 1.38
N PRO A 116 -16.49 9.53 1.20
CA PRO A 116 -16.47 8.07 1.37
C PRO A 116 -15.36 7.39 0.53
N ARG A 117 -15.18 7.82 -0.72
CA ARG A 117 -14.15 7.31 -1.65
C ARG A 117 -12.73 7.52 -1.12
N LEU A 118 -12.43 8.76 -0.69
CA LEU A 118 -11.11 9.12 -0.17
C LEU A 118 -10.81 8.42 1.17
N LEU A 119 -11.81 8.27 2.04
CA LEU A 119 -11.65 7.59 3.31
C LEU A 119 -11.35 6.11 3.13
N GLU A 120 -12.07 5.44 2.22
CA GLU A 120 -11.81 4.03 1.86
C GLU A 120 -10.41 3.84 1.29
N ALA A 121 -10.02 4.66 0.30
CA ALA A 121 -8.69 4.61 -0.30
C ALA A 121 -7.59 4.85 0.73
N ALA A 122 -7.76 5.83 1.63
CA ALA A 122 -6.81 6.13 2.70
C ALA A 122 -6.67 4.98 3.70
N TYR A 123 -7.80 4.34 4.07
CA TYR A 123 -7.78 3.17 4.94
C TYR A 123 -7.03 2.01 4.28
N ASN A 124 -7.35 1.68 3.04
CA ASN A 124 -6.73 0.58 2.29
C ASN A 124 -5.24 0.81 2.07
N TRP A 125 -4.85 2.03 1.65
CA TRP A 125 -3.46 2.43 1.49
C TRP A 125 -2.65 2.32 2.79
N LYS A 126 -3.26 2.73 3.91
CA LYS A 126 -2.64 2.65 5.23
C LYS A 126 -2.55 1.20 5.72
N PHE A 127 -3.60 0.40 5.52
CA PHE A 127 -3.63 -1.02 5.88
C PHE A 127 -2.49 -1.78 5.19
N VAL A 128 -2.35 -1.61 3.88
CA VAL A 128 -1.26 -2.23 3.10
C VAL A 128 0.12 -1.74 3.56
N GLY A 129 0.24 -0.49 4.00
CA GLY A 129 1.50 0.05 4.52
C GLY A 129 1.81 -0.29 5.99
N ALA A 130 0.81 -0.71 6.76
CA ALA A 130 0.95 -0.99 8.19
C ALA A 130 1.53 -2.39 8.44
N ASP A 131 1.30 -3.33 7.53
CA ASP A 131 1.90 -4.66 7.56
C ASP A 131 3.18 -4.69 6.72
N ALA A 132 4.34 -4.66 7.39
CA ALA A 132 5.65 -4.67 6.76
C ALA A 132 5.94 -5.94 5.94
N ALA A 133 5.16 -7.02 6.13
CA ALA A 133 5.30 -8.27 5.41
C ALA A 133 4.01 -8.65 4.65
N ILE A 134 3.19 -7.68 4.26
CA ILE A 134 1.95 -7.93 3.51
C ILE A 134 2.21 -8.67 2.20
N HIS A 135 3.39 -8.49 1.58
CA HIS A 135 3.84 -9.22 0.39
C HIS A 135 4.00 -10.73 0.63
N VAL A 136 4.15 -11.14 1.88
CA VAL A 136 4.19 -12.55 2.32
C VAL A 136 2.83 -12.97 2.86
N HIS A 137 2.28 -12.19 3.79
CA HIS A 137 1.06 -12.54 4.51
C HIS A 137 -0.15 -12.66 3.58
N ASN A 138 -0.35 -11.70 2.67
CA ASN A 138 -1.45 -11.73 1.71
C ASN A 138 -1.24 -10.78 0.51
N PRO A 139 -0.28 -11.08 -0.40
CA PRO A 139 0.05 -10.18 -1.51
C PRO A 139 -1.12 -9.94 -2.46
N HIS A 140 -1.93 -10.97 -2.73
CA HIS A 140 -3.09 -10.82 -3.62
C HIS A 140 -4.14 -9.86 -3.05
N TYR A 141 -4.48 -10.00 -1.77
CA TYR A 141 -5.44 -9.09 -1.15
C TYR A 141 -4.92 -7.66 -1.09
N ALA A 142 -3.62 -7.47 -0.83
CA ALA A 142 -3.02 -6.14 -0.90
C ALA A 142 -3.14 -5.51 -2.30
N LEU A 143 -2.87 -6.29 -3.35
CA LEU A 143 -3.01 -5.84 -4.73
C LEU A 143 -4.46 -5.51 -5.09
N GLU A 144 -5.43 -6.31 -4.64
CA GLU A 144 -6.86 -6.04 -4.82
C GLU A 144 -7.28 -4.74 -4.15
N LEU A 145 -6.91 -4.53 -2.87
CA LEU A 145 -7.21 -3.29 -2.15
C LEU A 145 -6.63 -2.05 -2.85
N LEU A 146 -5.38 -2.16 -3.33
CA LEU A 146 -4.71 -1.07 -4.03
C LEU A 146 -5.36 -0.79 -5.37
N TYR A 147 -5.63 -1.84 -6.17
CA TYR A 147 -6.22 -1.73 -7.50
C TYR A 147 -7.65 -1.18 -7.43
N ASP A 148 -8.51 -1.76 -6.59
CA ASP A 148 -9.91 -1.37 -6.51
C ASP A 148 -10.04 0.08 -6.00
N SER A 149 -9.21 0.49 -5.03
CA SER A 149 -9.13 1.91 -4.58
C SER A 149 -8.62 2.85 -5.69
N ALA A 150 -7.63 2.41 -6.47
CA ALA A 150 -7.08 3.21 -7.56
C ALA A 150 -8.07 3.38 -8.71
N VAL A 151 -8.81 2.33 -9.08
CA VAL A 151 -9.89 2.39 -10.07
C VAL A 151 -10.97 3.36 -9.63
N ASP A 152 -11.35 3.33 -8.34
CA ASP A 152 -12.40 4.22 -7.83
C ASP A 152 -12.01 5.70 -7.89
N LEU A 153 -10.79 6.04 -7.46
CA LEU A 153 -10.29 7.42 -7.51
C LEU A 153 -10.01 7.89 -8.94
N SER A 154 -9.40 7.04 -9.78
CA SER A 154 -9.11 7.39 -11.18
C SER A 154 -10.38 7.62 -12.00
N GLY A 155 -11.44 6.85 -11.76
CA GLY A 155 -12.74 7.07 -12.39
C GLY A 155 -13.35 8.43 -12.03
N ALA A 156 -13.18 8.90 -10.80
CA ALA A 156 -13.65 10.22 -10.38
C ALA A 156 -12.76 11.37 -10.88
N LEU A 157 -11.49 11.10 -11.15
CA LEU A 157 -10.53 12.02 -11.75
C LEU A 157 -10.57 12.02 -13.30
N GLU A 158 -11.35 11.13 -13.90
CA GLU A 158 -11.42 10.94 -15.36
C GLU A 158 -10.05 10.63 -16.01
N ILE A 159 -9.16 9.94 -15.28
CA ILE A 159 -7.83 9.53 -15.76
C ILE A 159 -7.78 8.02 -16.04
N GLU A 160 -7.06 7.64 -17.08
CA GLU A 160 -6.85 6.23 -17.41
C GLU A 160 -5.82 5.59 -16.47
N LEU A 161 -6.20 4.49 -15.81
CA LEU A 161 -5.30 3.72 -14.96
C LEU A 161 -4.46 2.74 -15.79
N THR A 162 -3.45 3.24 -16.51
CA THR A 162 -2.59 2.41 -17.36
C THR A 162 -1.62 1.53 -16.56
N GLY A 163 -1.54 0.26 -16.93
CA GLY A 163 -0.51 -0.69 -16.48
C GLY A 163 -0.75 -1.29 -15.08
N MET A 164 -1.58 -0.70 -14.24
CA MET A 164 -1.97 -1.34 -12.98
C MET A 164 -2.89 -2.52 -13.27
N ALA A 165 -2.61 -3.69 -12.69
CA ALA A 165 -3.46 -4.87 -12.84
C ALA A 165 -3.88 -5.42 -11.49
N ARG A 166 -5.12 -5.90 -11.43
CA ARG A 166 -5.69 -6.59 -10.26
C ARG A 166 -4.98 -7.92 -10.03
#